data_AF-A0A2S0MMH1-F1
#
_entry.id   AF-A0A2S0MMH1-F1
#
_cell.length_a   1.000
_cell.length_b   1.000
_cell.length_c   1.000
_cell.angle_alpha   90.00
_cell.angle_beta   90.00
_cell.angle_gamma   90.00
#
_symmetry.space_group_name_H-M   'P 1'
#
loop_
_entity.id
_entity.type
_entity.pdbx_description
1 polymer ?
#
loop_
_entity_poly.entity_id
_entity_poly.type
_entity_poly.pdbx_seq_one_letter_code
_entity_poly.pdbx_strand_id
1 'polypeptide(L)'
;MTGQTAIVSCLLALGAVQPGQPRAPQDMEAIPIMASDEQTLAGLTLEQAEIRFGTPSDSDEFALAPELPEFRNDLPGLFDEADIRAGVQIRERTWSYSDSQNITLWFAAGDGAWRAVHHMIWDKGLEF
;
A
#
# COMPACT_ATOMS: atom_id res chain seq x y z
N MET A 1 76.73 16.66 3.99
CA MET A 1 76.33 17.97 3.44
C MET A 1 75.97 17.73 1.98
N THR A 2 74.74 17.34 1.67
CA THR A 2 73.52 18.17 1.41
C THR A 2 73.31 18.25 -0.10
N GLY A 3 72.13 17.81 -0.54
CA GLY A 3 71.63 17.93 -1.90
C GLY A 3 71.66 16.59 -2.64
N GLN A 4 70.64 16.15 -3.35
CA GLN A 4 69.40 16.81 -3.75
C GLN A 4 68.51 15.71 -4.33
N THR A 5 67.28 15.61 -3.83
CA THR A 5 66.26 14.69 -4.35
C THR A 5 65.75 15.22 -5.69
N ALA A 6 65.92 14.45 -6.77
CA ALA A 6 65.24 14.63 -8.06
C ALA A 6 64.82 13.22 -8.54
N ILE A 7 63.55 12.85 -8.38
CA ILE A 7 62.46 12.91 -9.38
C ILE A 7 62.57 11.83 -10.48
N VAL A 8 61.49 11.05 -10.58
CA VAL A 8 60.94 10.33 -11.75
C VAL A 8 61.72 9.13 -12.29
N SER A 9 61.12 7.96 -12.13
CA SER A 9 60.68 7.09 -13.24
C SER A 9 60.15 5.78 -12.66
N CYS A 10 58.85 5.51 -12.79
CA CYS A 10 58.27 4.78 -13.90
C CYS A 10 58.45 3.26 -13.72
N LEU A 11 57.37 2.54 -13.41
CA LEU A 11 57.13 1.18 -13.91
C LEU A 11 55.70 0.72 -13.59
N LEU A 12 54.92 0.67 -14.67
CA LEU A 12 53.78 -0.19 -14.96
C LEU A 12 53.65 -1.45 -14.09
N ALA A 13 52.43 -1.72 -13.60
CA ALA A 13 51.88 -3.07 -13.64
C ALA A 13 50.36 -3.10 -13.45
N LEU A 14 49.69 -3.43 -14.56
CA LEU A 14 48.56 -4.36 -14.68
C LEU A 14 47.36 -4.20 -13.72
N GLY A 15 46.24 -3.84 -14.35
CA GLY A 15 44.92 -4.06 -13.79
C GLY A 15 44.71 -5.53 -13.44
N ALA A 16 44.21 -5.76 -12.22
CA ALA A 16 43.46 -6.94 -11.88
C ALA A 16 42.01 -6.51 -11.73
N VAL A 17 41.22 -6.67 -12.80
CA VAL A 17 39.77 -6.84 -12.61
C VAL A 17 39.63 -8.18 -11.90
N GLN A 18 39.17 -8.19 -10.64
CA GLN A 18 38.82 -9.44 -10.00
C GLN A 18 37.46 -9.89 -10.52
N PRO A 19 37.36 -11.05 -11.20
CA PRO A 19 36.08 -11.65 -11.52
C PRO A 19 35.59 -12.44 -10.31
N GLY A 20 34.29 -12.31 -10.01
CA GLY A 20 33.61 -13.26 -9.14
C GLY A 20 33.55 -12.86 -7.67
N GLN A 21 32.58 -11.99 -7.35
CA GLN A 21 31.74 -12.29 -6.20
C GLN A 21 30.36 -12.68 -6.73
N PRO A 22 29.88 -13.92 -6.47
CA PRO A 22 28.46 -14.19 -6.57
C PRO A 22 27.77 -13.28 -5.54
N ARG A 23 26.94 -12.35 -6.02
CA ARG A 23 26.00 -11.65 -5.16
C ARG A 23 25.13 -12.72 -4.52
N ALA A 24 25.28 -12.91 -3.21
CA ALA A 24 24.33 -13.67 -2.43
C ALA A 24 22.92 -13.15 -2.77
N PRO A 25 21.92 -14.02 -2.95
CA PRO A 25 20.54 -13.56 -3.07
C PRO A 25 20.28 -12.71 -1.83
N GLN A 26 19.97 -11.45 -2.05
CA GLN A 26 19.49 -10.56 -1.00
C GLN A 26 18.23 -11.25 -0.49
N ASP A 27 18.34 -11.81 0.71
CA ASP A 27 17.22 -12.24 1.50
C ASP A 27 16.23 -11.08 1.46
N MET A 28 15.06 -11.36 0.87
CA MET A 28 13.97 -10.41 0.80
C MET A 28 13.41 -10.35 2.21
N GLU A 29 14.12 -9.65 3.09
CA GLU A 29 13.72 -9.40 4.46
C GLU A 29 12.36 -8.72 4.37
N ALA A 30 11.32 -9.49 4.70
CA ALA A 30 9.95 -9.02 4.74
C ALA A 30 9.91 -7.80 5.66
N ILE A 31 9.73 -6.62 5.05
CA ILE A 31 9.55 -5.38 5.80
C ILE A 31 8.32 -5.59 6.70
N PRO A 32 8.42 -5.45 8.03
CA PRO A 32 7.26 -5.53 8.88
C PRO A 32 6.36 -4.32 8.59
N ILE A 33 5.33 -4.52 7.76
CA ILE A 33 4.25 -3.56 7.53
C ILE A 33 3.32 -3.61 8.75
N MET A 34 3.74 -3.03 9.87
CA MET A 34 2.91 -2.99 11.07
C MET A 34 3.05 -1.62 11.72
N ALA A 35 1.93 -0.89 11.79
CA ALA A 35 1.67 0.28 12.65
C ALA A 35 1.88 1.72 12.11
N SER A 36 2.03 1.97 10.80
CA SER A 36 1.92 3.35 10.25
C SER A 36 0.96 3.49 9.06
N ASP A 37 0.18 2.45 8.79
CA ASP A 37 -0.49 2.27 7.50
C ASP A 37 -1.92 2.83 7.44
N GLU A 38 -2.64 2.88 8.57
CA GLU A 38 -4.07 3.22 8.60
C GLU A 38 -4.38 4.66 8.14
N GLN A 39 -3.53 5.64 8.50
CA GLN A 39 -3.65 7.00 7.96
C GLN A 39 -3.27 7.11 6.47
N THR A 40 -2.60 6.09 5.92
CA THR A 40 -2.16 6.05 4.51
C THR A 40 -3.25 5.48 3.59
N LEU A 41 -4.31 4.87 4.16
CA LEU A 41 -5.38 4.25 3.39
C LEU A 41 -6.51 5.21 3.04
N ALA A 42 -6.81 6.16 3.93
CA ALA A 42 -7.82 7.18 3.68
C ALA A 42 -7.38 8.09 2.51
N GLY A 43 -8.30 8.33 1.58
CA GLY A 43 -8.07 9.19 0.41
C GLY A 43 -7.36 8.51 -0.77
N LEU A 44 -6.93 7.24 -0.63
CA LEU A 44 -6.43 6.44 -1.76
C LEU A 44 -7.45 6.42 -2.89
N THR A 45 -6.98 6.58 -4.11
CA THR A 45 -7.83 6.29 -5.26
C THR A 45 -8.05 4.78 -5.38
N LEU A 46 -9.17 4.39 -6.00
CA LEU A 46 -9.40 2.97 -6.31
C LEU A 46 -8.23 2.36 -7.10
N GLU A 47 -7.70 3.09 -8.09
CA GLU A 47 -6.56 2.64 -8.88
C GLU A 47 -5.30 2.44 -8.01
N GLN A 48 -5.02 3.35 -7.07
CA GLN A 48 -3.89 3.20 -6.15
C GLN A 48 -4.07 1.98 -5.23
N ALA A 49 -5.29 1.72 -4.76
CA ALA A 49 -5.58 0.54 -3.96
C ALA A 49 -5.38 -0.75 -4.78
N GLU A 50 -5.82 -0.79 -6.04
CA GLU A 50 -5.62 -1.94 -6.93
C GLU A 50 -4.14 -2.15 -7.30
N ILE A 51 -3.36 -1.08 -7.47
CA ILE A 51 -1.90 -1.18 -7.64
C ILE A 51 -1.25 -1.75 -6.37
N ARG A 52 -1.73 -1.34 -5.20
CA ARG A 52 -1.15 -1.70 -3.90
C ARG A 52 -1.48 -3.13 -3.47
N PHE A 53 -2.74 -3.54 -3.62
CA PHE A 53 -3.26 -4.81 -3.10
C PHE A 53 -3.52 -5.84 -4.20
N GLY A 54 -3.42 -5.45 -5.47
CA GLY A 54 -3.73 -6.31 -6.61
C GLY A 54 -5.24 -6.39 -6.87
N THR A 55 -5.67 -7.50 -7.46
CA THR A 55 -7.08 -7.74 -7.78
C THR A 55 -7.88 -8.05 -6.50
N PRO A 56 -9.03 -7.38 -6.28
CA PRO A 56 -9.89 -7.67 -5.14
C PRO A 56 -10.46 -9.10 -5.21
N SER A 57 -10.54 -9.75 -4.07
CA SER A 57 -11.18 -11.05 -3.91
C SER A 57 -12.70 -10.94 -3.92
N ASP A 58 -13.24 -9.82 -3.44
CA ASP A 58 -14.68 -9.52 -3.45
C ASP A 58 -14.92 -8.04 -3.77
N SER A 59 -16.07 -7.74 -4.36
CA SER A 59 -16.42 -6.40 -4.83
C SER A 59 -17.94 -6.20 -4.83
N ASP A 60 -18.38 -5.14 -4.15
CA ASP A 60 -19.79 -4.74 -4.14
C ASP A 60 -19.92 -3.24 -4.47
N GLU A 61 -21.13 -2.82 -4.86
CA GLU A 61 -21.49 -1.41 -5.03
C GLU A 61 -22.92 -1.18 -4.52
N PHE A 62 -23.09 -0.16 -3.69
CA PHE A 62 -24.38 0.16 -3.10
C PHE A 62 -24.55 1.67 -2.91
N ALA A 63 -25.79 2.12 -2.82
CA ALA A 63 -26.10 3.49 -2.44
C ALA A 63 -25.98 3.65 -0.92
N LEU A 64 -25.35 4.74 -0.48
CA LEU A 64 -25.31 5.12 0.92
C LEU A 64 -26.74 5.30 1.44
N ALA A 65 -27.00 4.81 2.65
CA ALA A 65 -28.30 4.85 3.32
C ALA A 65 -28.09 5.18 4.80
N PRO A 66 -29.10 5.70 5.51
CA PRO A 66 -28.97 6.04 6.93
C PRO A 66 -28.72 4.80 7.82
N GLU A 67 -29.16 3.63 7.37
CA GLU A 67 -28.95 2.35 8.05
C GLU A 67 -28.38 1.35 7.05
N LEU A 68 -27.26 0.74 7.41
CA LEU A 68 -26.54 -0.25 6.61
C LEU A 68 -26.22 -1.48 7.49
N PRO A 69 -26.02 -2.67 6.90
CA PRO A 69 -25.71 -3.89 7.64
C PRO A 69 -24.40 -3.79 8.42
N GLU A 70 -24.13 -4.76 9.30
CA GLU A 70 -23.13 -4.68 10.37
C GLU A 70 -21.71 -4.26 9.92
N PHE A 71 -21.23 -4.70 8.76
CA PHE A 71 -19.91 -4.29 8.21
C PHE A 71 -19.83 -2.85 7.71
N ARG A 72 -20.99 -2.24 7.48
CA ARG A 72 -21.16 -0.95 6.79
C ARG A 72 -21.79 0.10 7.72
N ASN A 73 -22.08 -0.26 8.96
CA ASN A 73 -22.87 0.55 9.91
C ASN A 73 -22.18 1.87 10.29
N ASP A 74 -20.84 1.93 10.25
CA ASP A 74 -20.06 3.13 10.52
C ASP A 74 -20.02 4.10 9.33
N LEU A 75 -20.29 3.63 8.10
CA LEU A 75 -20.20 4.45 6.90
C LEU A 75 -21.09 5.69 6.94
N PRO A 76 -22.39 5.63 7.32
CA PRO A 76 -23.25 6.82 7.33
C PRO A 76 -22.73 7.92 8.25
N GLY A 77 -22.01 7.58 9.32
CA GLY A 77 -21.40 8.55 10.23
C GLY A 77 -20.26 9.38 9.62
N LEU A 78 -19.79 9.02 8.42
CA LEU A 78 -18.70 9.69 7.70
C LEU A 78 -19.18 10.74 6.68
N PHE A 79 -20.50 10.85 6.49
CA PHE A 79 -21.10 11.70 5.45
C PHE A 79 -22.15 12.65 6.03
N ASP A 80 -22.37 13.77 5.34
CA ASP A 80 -23.44 14.70 5.69
C ASP A 80 -24.82 14.16 5.28
N GLU A 81 -25.90 14.64 5.91
CA GLU A 81 -27.28 14.22 5.59
C GLU A 81 -27.65 14.40 4.11
N ALA A 82 -27.03 15.37 3.43
CA ALA A 82 -27.25 15.62 2.01
C ALA A 82 -26.73 14.47 1.15
N ASP A 83 -25.56 13.92 1.46
CA ASP A 83 -24.94 12.80 0.75
C ASP A 83 -25.73 11.50 0.97
N ILE A 84 -26.17 11.26 2.22
CA ILE A 84 -27.02 10.12 2.56
C ILE A 84 -28.34 10.21 1.81
N ARG A 85 -28.99 11.38 1.80
CA ARG A 85 -30.27 11.59 1.08
C ARG A 85 -30.12 11.46 -0.44
N ALA A 86 -28.97 11.87 -0.97
CA ALA A 86 -28.65 11.72 -2.39
C ALA A 86 -28.34 10.26 -2.77
N GLY A 87 -28.07 9.39 -1.80
CA GLY A 87 -27.67 8.01 -2.04
C GLY A 87 -26.33 7.93 -2.74
N VAL A 88 -25.32 8.66 -2.24
CA VAL A 88 -23.95 8.62 -2.79
C VAL A 88 -23.52 7.17 -2.99
N GLN A 89 -23.04 6.86 -4.19
CA GLN A 89 -22.58 5.51 -4.49
C GLN A 89 -21.29 5.21 -3.73
N ILE A 90 -21.27 4.04 -3.11
CA ILE A 90 -20.12 3.47 -2.41
C ILE A 90 -19.69 2.21 -3.15
N ARG A 91 -18.38 2.09 -3.39
CA ARG A 91 -17.75 0.85 -3.83
C ARG A 91 -17.04 0.20 -2.67
N GLU A 92 -17.36 -1.06 -2.44
CA GLU A 92 -16.69 -1.91 -1.45
C GLU A 92 -15.75 -2.85 -2.18
N ARG A 93 -14.52 -2.95 -1.69
CA ARG A 93 -13.51 -3.86 -2.25
C ARG A 93 -12.80 -4.56 -1.12
N THR A 94 -12.64 -5.86 -1.25
CA THR A 94 -11.97 -6.68 -0.24
C THR A 94 -10.79 -7.41 -0.86
N TRP A 95 -9.65 -7.41 -0.18
CA TRP A 95 -8.44 -8.12 -0.54
C TRP A 95 -7.99 -9.01 0.61
N SER A 96 -7.25 -10.07 0.29
CA SER A 96 -6.43 -10.74 1.30
C SER A 96 -5.28 -9.82 1.71
N TYR A 97 -5.23 -9.46 2.99
CA TYR A 97 -4.20 -8.57 3.53
C TYR A 97 -3.00 -9.35 4.06
N SER A 98 -3.26 -10.49 4.68
CA SER A 98 -2.24 -11.44 5.16
C SER A 98 -2.76 -12.88 5.00
N ASP A 99 -2.00 -13.86 5.51
CA ASP A 99 -2.47 -15.25 5.55
C ASP A 99 -3.75 -15.39 6.39
N SER A 100 -3.85 -14.64 7.49
CA SER A 100 -4.95 -14.73 8.45
C SER A 100 -5.97 -13.59 8.38
N GLN A 101 -5.73 -12.51 7.61
CA GLN A 101 -6.62 -11.34 7.60
C GLN A 101 -7.01 -10.89 6.19
N ASN A 102 -8.19 -10.31 6.11
CA ASN A 102 -8.69 -9.56 4.96
C ASN A 102 -8.68 -8.06 5.28
N ILE A 103 -8.61 -7.24 4.23
CA ILE A 103 -8.85 -5.80 4.29
C ILE A 103 -9.99 -5.44 3.36
N THR A 104 -10.96 -4.68 3.86
CA THR A 104 -12.03 -4.08 3.06
C THR A 104 -11.82 -2.56 3.03
N LEU A 105 -11.89 -1.96 1.85
CA LEU A 105 -11.91 -0.51 1.65
C LEU A 105 -13.24 -0.10 1.02
N TRP A 106 -13.80 0.99 1.52
CA TRP A 106 -14.98 1.63 0.95
C TRP A 106 -14.58 2.92 0.27
N PHE A 107 -15.02 3.10 -0.97
CA PHE A 107 -14.72 4.25 -1.80
C PHE A 107 -16.00 5.01 -2.12
N ALA A 108 -15.99 6.31 -1.93
CA ALA A 108 -17.05 7.19 -2.41
C ALA A 108 -16.62 7.92 -3.69
N ALA A 109 -17.58 8.24 -4.55
CA ALA A 109 -17.34 9.09 -5.70
C ALA A 109 -17.19 10.55 -5.26
N GLY A 110 -16.05 11.19 -5.57
CA GLY A 110 -15.78 12.60 -5.27
C GLY A 110 -14.78 13.21 -6.25
N ASP A 111 -15.02 14.45 -6.71
CA ASP A 111 -14.13 15.18 -7.64
C ASP A 111 -13.71 14.37 -8.89
N GLY A 112 -14.63 13.56 -9.42
CA GLY A 112 -14.39 12.73 -10.61
C GLY A 112 -13.52 11.49 -10.38
N ALA A 113 -13.21 11.16 -9.12
CA ALA A 113 -12.46 9.96 -8.75
C ALA A 113 -13.13 9.20 -7.61
N TRP A 114 -12.81 7.91 -7.48
CA TRP A 114 -13.21 7.10 -6.33
C TRP A 114 -12.15 7.21 -5.25
N ARG A 115 -12.53 7.69 -4.06
CA ARG A 115 -11.61 7.89 -2.93
C ARG A 115 -12.02 7.03 -1.76
N ALA A 116 -11.05 6.34 -1.16
CA ALA A 116 -11.25 5.57 0.04
C ALA A 116 -11.70 6.50 1.18
N VAL A 117 -12.87 6.25 1.74
CA VAL A 117 -13.45 7.00 2.86
C VAL A 117 -13.32 6.23 4.17
N HIS A 118 -13.21 4.90 4.08
CA HIS A 118 -13.12 4.03 5.25
C HIS A 118 -12.41 2.72 4.90
N HIS A 119 -11.94 2.03 5.93
CA HIS A 119 -11.34 0.71 5.79
C HIS A 119 -11.57 -0.13 7.05
N MET A 120 -11.51 -1.45 6.89
CA MET A 120 -11.58 -2.41 8.00
C MET A 120 -10.65 -3.58 7.70
N ILE A 121 -9.86 -3.98 8.70
CA ILE A 121 -9.07 -5.21 8.66
C ILE A 121 -9.75 -6.21 9.60
N TRP A 122 -9.96 -7.43 9.13
CA TRP A 122 -10.70 -8.46 9.86
C TRP A 122 -10.08 -9.85 9.65
N ASP A 123 -10.15 -10.71 10.67
CA ASP A 123 -9.59 -12.06 10.63
C ASP A 123 -10.45 -13.01 9.78
N LYS A 124 -9.78 -13.80 8.94
CA LYS A 124 -10.40 -14.83 8.12
C LYS A 124 -10.96 -15.94 9.01
N GLY A 125 -12.14 -16.44 8.66
CA GLY A 125 -12.79 -17.54 9.38
C GLY A 125 -13.53 -17.11 10.64
N LEU A 126 -13.56 -15.82 10.96
CA LEU A 126 -14.68 -15.27 11.72
C LEU A 126 -15.87 -15.27 10.75
N GLU A 127 -16.82 -16.17 10.97
CA GLU A 127 -18.13 -16.14 10.35
C GLU A 127 -18.95 -15.07 11.08
N PHE A 128 -19.60 -14.20 10.31
CA PHE A 128 -20.45 -13.12 10.81
C PHE A 128 -21.88 -13.35 10.29
#